data_AF-X1FS02-F1
#
_entry.id   AF-X1FS02-F1
#
_cell.length_a   1.000
_cell.length_b   1.000
_cell.length_c   1.000
_cell.angle_alpha   90.00
_cell.angle_beta   90.00
_cell.angle_gamma   90.00
#
_symmetry.space_group_name_H-M   'P 1'
#
loop_
_entity.id
_entity.type
_entity.pdbx_description
1 polymer ?
#
loop_
_entity_poly.entity_id
_entity_poly.type
_entity_poly.pdbx_seq_one_letter_code
_entity_poly.pdbx_strand_id
1 'polypeptide(L)'
;MKIRGSLSKLLFVLISSIFVFGMIFTGCFRSAAEEEAVAVMEEAAVSREPEAVMVEEAMEMEEEYAEEEKIAGDAEIQYGEIPVAGDRKVIKTAYIELEVEVGKFEDTLFELINLAEQNEGFISNSRSYSDAEGNLTSGSVTIRIPSNKYSSIINKIKEMGTVKSTSSAGQDVTQEYTDLESRLRNYQAQ
;
A
#
# COMPACT_ATOMS: atom_id res chain seq x y z
N MET A 1 15.54 9.53 -65.12
CA MET A 1 15.03 10.82 -64.61
C MET A 1 14.04 10.58 -63.47
N LYS A 2 14.51 10.30 -62.24
CA LYS A 2 13.65 9.93 -61.09
C LYS A 2 14.25 10.32 -59.72
N ILE A 3 15.08 11.37 -59.67
CA ILE A 3 15.87 11.74 -58.47
C ILE A 3 15.33 13.01 -57.78
N ARG A 4 14.45 13.79 -58.44
CA ARG A 4 13.95 15.06 -57.89
C ARG A 4 12.94 14.94 -56.74
N GLY A 5 12.30 13.78 -56.57
CA GLY A 5 11.23 13.60 -55.57
C GLY A 5 11.67 13.07 -54.20
N SER A 6 12.84 12.43 -54.09
CA SER A 6 13.33 11.92 -52.79
C SER A 6 14.06 12.99 -51.98
N LEU A 7 14.69 13.96 -52.64
CA LEU A 7 15.49 14.98 -51.98
C LEU A 7 14.64 15.98 -51.17
N SER A 8 13.46 16.38 -51.66
CA SER A 8 12.55 17.26 -50.90
C SER A 8 11.89 16.53 -49.73
N LYS A 9 11.61 15.23 -49.88
CA LYS A 9 11.08 14.39 -48.80
C LYS A 9 12.10 14.18 -47.70
N LEU A 10 13.38 13.98 -48.05
CA LEU A 10 14.46 13.88 -47.08
C LEU A 10 14.68 15.20 -46.34
N LEU A 11 14.60 16.34 -47.05
CA LEU A 11 14.70 17.67 -46.46
C LEU A 11 13.55 17.93 -45.46
N PHE A 12 12.31 17.58 -45.82
CA PHE A 12 11.15 17.73 -44.93
C PHE A 12 11.23 16.82 -43.69
N VAL A 13 11.70 15.58 -43.83
CA VAL A 13 11.88 14.65 -42.70
C VAL A 13 12.99 15.15 -41.77
N LEU A 14 14.11 15.65 -42.30
CA LEU A 14 15.19 16.19 -41.47
C LEU A 14 14.78 17.46 -40.72
N ILE A 15 14.04 18.37 -41.36
CA ILE A 15 13.53 19.59 -40.72
C ILE A 15 12.47 19.24 -39.65
N SER A 16 11.58 18.29 -39.93
CA SER A 16 10.59 17.80 -38.96
C SER A 16 11.25 17.10 -37.77
N SER A 17 12.31 16.31 -38.00
CA SER A 17 13.04 15.63 -36.93
C SER A 17 13.79 16.61 -36.02
N ILE A 18 14.32 17.71 -36.57
CA ILE A 18 14.97 18.76 -35.78
C ILE A 18 13.96 19.56 -34.96
N PHE A 19 12.75 19.80 -35.50
CA PHE A 19 11.70 20.53 -34.81
C PHE A 19 11.10 19.74 -33.63
N VAL A 20 10.99 18.42 -33.77
CA VAL A 20 10.51 17.52 -32.71
C VAL A 20 11.57 17.33 -31.61
N PHE A 21 12.86 17.35 -31.96
CA PHE A 21 13.95 17.22 -30.98
C PHE A 21 14.22 18.54 -30.22
N GLY A 22 13.99 19.70 -30.85
CA GLY A 22 14.22 21.02 -30.25
C GLY A 22 13.25 21.43 -29.13
N MET A 23 12.08 20.81 -29.01
CA MET A 23 11.11 21.10 -27.94
C MET A 23 11.40 20.39 -26.61
N ILE A 24 12.36 19.45 -26.58
CA ILE A 24 12.64 18.63 -25.37
C ILE A 24 13.76 19.24 -24.50
N PHE A 25 14.52 20.23 -25.00
CA PHE A 25 15.73 20.72 -24.33
C PHE A 25 15.65 22.09 -23.65
N THR A 26 14.47 22.74 -23.61
CA THR A 26 14.28 23.99 -22.85
C THR A 26 13.66 23.69 -21.47
N GLY A 27 14.38 22.89 -20.68
CA GLY A 27 14.10 22.68 -19.26
C GLY A 27 15.25 23.26 -18.44
N CYS A 28 15.14 24.53 -18.04
CA CYS A 28 16.08 25.14 -17.11
C CYS A 28 15.99 24.46 -15.74
N PHE A 29 17.04 23.73 -15.41
CA PHE A 29 17.38 23.30 -14.05
C PHE A 29 17.63 24.54 -13.18
N ARG A 30 16.74 24.81 -12.22
CA ARG A 30 16.93 25.82 -11.17
C ARG A 30 16.74 25.11 -9.82
N SER A 31 17.81 24.50 -9.35
CA SER A 31 17.94 24.01 -7.98
C SER A 31 18.20 25.20 -7.06
N ALA A 32 17.21 25.54 -6.23
CA ALA A 32 17.39 26.32 -5.02
C ALA A 32 16.97 25.40 -3.87
N ALA A 33 17.95 24.76 -3.26
CA ALA A 33 17.80 24.07 -2.00
C ALA A 33 17.97 25.14 -0.91
N GLU A 34 16.88 25.47 -0.21
CA GLU A 34 16.92 26.14 1.08
C GLU A 34 16.88 25.06 2.16
N GLU A 35 17.92 25.07 2.98
CA GLU A 35 18.19 24.16 4.08
C GLU A 35 17.60 24.81 5.34
N GLU A 36 16.39 24.42 5.74
CA GLU A 36 15.86 24.77 7.06
C GLU A 36 16.35 23.76 8.10
N ALA A 37 17.42 24.14 8.81
CA ALA A 37 17.84 23.49 10.04
C ALA A 37 17.02 24.05 11.21
N VAL A 38 15.95 23.35 11.59
CA VAL A 38 15.18 23.65 12.82
C VAL A 38 15.92 23.04 14.00
N ALA A 39 16.47 23.92 14.82
CA ALA A 39 16.95 23.63 16.16
C ALA A 39 15.78 23.25 17.07
N VAL A 40 15.89 22.12 17.78
CA VAL A 40 15.10 21.85 18.99
C VAL A 40 16.06 21.42 20.09
N MET A 41 16.30 22.35 21.01
CA MET A 41 16.81 22.06 22.35
C MET A 41 15.62 22.14 23.32
N GLU A 42 15.57 21.12 24.18
CA GLU A 42 15.20 21.22 25.59
C GLU A 42 13.72 21.44 25.94
N GLU A 43 13.05 20.36 26.37
CA GLU A 43 12.17 20.48 27.53
C GLU A 43 12.15 19.22 28.41
N ALA A 44 12.51 19.45 29.67
CA ALA A 44 11.89 18.94 30.88
C ALA A 44 11.77 17.42 31.10
N ALA A 45 12.82 16.86 31.73
CA ALA A 45 12.72 15.64 32.51
C ALA A 45 11.80 15.86 33.73
N VAL A 46 10.58 15.33 33.65
CA VAL A 46 9.66 15.23 34.79
C VAL A 46 10.08 14.03 35.65
N SER A 47 10.50 14.37 36.88
CA SER A 47 10.74 13.47 38.00
C SER A 47 9.50 12.64 38.32
N ARG A 48 9.61 11.32 38.22
CA ARG A 48 8.59 10.35 38.66
C ARG A 48 9.12 9.65 39.90
N GLU A 49 8.56 9.99 41.06
CA GLU A 49 8.77 9.27 42.30
C GLU A 49 8.09 7.88 42.21
N PRO A 50 8.70 6.82 42.76
CA PRO A 50 8.10 5.49 42.78
C PRO A 50 7.19 5.32 44.01
N GLU A 51 5.88 5.25 43.80
CA GLU A 51 4.97 4.70 44.80
C GLU A 51 5.08 3.17 44.82
N ALA A 52 5.41 2.67 46.02
CA ALA A 52 5.50 1.26 46.33
C ALA A 52 4.12 0.61 46.32
N VAL A 53 3.96 -0.43 45.49
CA VAL A 53 2.82 -1.35 45.55
C VAL A 53 3.14 -2.41 46.59
N MET A 54 2.40 -2.42 47.70
CA MET A 54 2.33 -3.57 48.59
C MET A 54 1.38 -4.60 48.00
N VAL A 55 1.87 -5.83 47.86
CA VAL A 55 1.09 -7.01 47.56
C VAL A 55 0.82 -7.69 48.89
N GLU A 56 -0.45 -7.88 49.27
CA GLU A 56 -0.80 -8.98 50.15
C GLU A 56 -2.19 -9.50 49.82
N GLU A 57 -2.20 -10.81 49.63
CA GLU A 57 -3.23 -11.70 49.14
C GLU A 57 -4.02 -12.28 50.31
N ALA A 58 -5.32 -12.54 50.10
CA ALA A 58 -6.09 -13.69 50.59
C ALA A 58 -7.55 -13.31 50.86
N MET A 59 -8.50 -14.00 50.22
CA MET A 59 -9.31 -15.03 50.88
C MET A 59 -10.49 -15.44 49.98
N GLU A 60 -10.69 -16.75 49.91
CA GLU A 60 -11.63 -17.51 49.07
C GLU A 60 -13.09 -17.48 49.55
N MET A 61 -13.97 -18.02 48.68
CA MET A 61 -15.27 -18.68 48.95
C MET A 61 -16.46 -17.75 49.28
N GLU A 62 -17.65 -17.86 48.68
CA GLU A 62 -18.50 -19.02 48.40
C GLU A 62 -19.45 -18.78 47.20
N GLU A 63 -19.80 -19.86 46.51
CA GLU A 63 -21.01 -19.97 45.69
C GLU A 63 -22.24 -20.15 46.61
N GLU A 64 -23.33 -19.43 46.37
CA GLU A 64 -24.68 -19.95 46.65
C GLU A 64 -25.75 -19.34 45.72
N TYR A 65 -26.80 -20.12 45.52
CA TYR A 65 -27.76 -20.18 44.44
C TYR A 65 -28.93 -19.17 44.51
N ALA A 66 -29.40 -18.84 43.30
CA ALA A 66 -30.80 -18.73 42.85
C ALA A 66 -31.83 -17.85 43.60
N GLU A 67 -32.32 -16.84 42.88
CA GLU A 67 -33.74 -16.46 42.90
C GLU A 67 -34.28 -16.47 41.47
N GLU A 68 -35.25 -17.37 41.22
CA GLU A 68 -36.15 -17.31 40.06
C GLU A 68 -37.17 -16.19 40.30
N GLU A 69 -37.06 -15.07 39.60
CA GLU A 69 -38.19 -14.16 39.44
C GLU A 69 -38.79 -14.33 38.06
N LYS A 70 -39.98 -14.94 38.01
CA LYS A 70 -40.79 -15.07 36.81
C LYS A 70 -41.43 -13.73 36.48
N ILE A 71 -40.88 -13.03 35.49
CA ILE A 71 -41.65 -12.04 34.73
C ILE A 71 -41.95 -12.61 33.35
N ALA A 72 -43.15 -13.16 33.22
CA ALA A 72 -43.79 -13.38 31.94
C ALA A 72 -44.20 -12.00 31.39
N GLY A 73 -43.46 -11.56 30.38
CA GLY A 73 -43.72 -10.35 29.62
C GLY A 73 -43.05 -10.49 28.26
N ASP A 74 -43.86 -10.85 27.28
CA ASP A 74 -43.63 -10.81 25.85
C ASP A 74 -43.09 -9.45 25.39
N ALA A 75 -41.78 -9.30 25.40
CA ALA A 75 -41.08 -8.32 24.60
C ALA A 75 -39.97 -9.04 23.85
N GLU A 76 -40.22 -9.32 22.57
CA GLU A 76 -39.15 -9.65 21.62
C GLU A 76 -38.14 -8.51 21.65
N ILE A 77 -37.05 -8.68 22.41
CA ILE A 77 -35.84 -7.93 22.13
C ILE A 77 -35.24 -8.58 20.90
N GLN A 78 -35.75 -8.14 19.75
CA GLN A 78 -35.06 -8.26 18.49
C GLN A 78 -33.77 -7.46 18.67
N TYR A 79 -32.71 -8.12 19.14
CA TYR A 79 -31.37 -7.68 18.81
C TYR A 79 -31.37 -7.70 17.30
N GLY A 80 -31.60 -6.53 16.72
CA GLY A 80 -31.48 -6.31 15.30
C GLY A 80 -30.13 -6.88 14.95
N GLU A 81 -30.14 -8.02 14.27
CA GLU A 81 -29.00 -8.58 13.61
C GLU A 81 -28.56 -7.45 12.69
N ILE A 82 -27.59 -6.64 13.12
CA ILE A 82 -27.01 -5.62 12.26
C ILE A 82 -26.53 -6.45 11.08
N PRO A 83 -27.10 -6.29 9.89
CA PRO A 83 -26.65 -7.07 8.76
C PRO A 83 -25.24 -6.58 8.50
N VAL A 84 -24.23 -7.29 9.00
CA VAL A 84 -22.85 -7.13 8.54
C VAL A 84 -22.73 -7.88 7.21
N ALA A 85 -23.62 -7.51 6.29
CA ALA A 85 -23.63 -7.90 4.89
C ALA A 85 -23.90 -6.65 4.05
N GLY A 86 -23.44 -5.48 4.52
CA GLY A 86 -23.14 -4.36 3.65
C GLY A 86 -21.92 -4.71 2.82
N ASP A 87 -21.92 -4.31 1.56
CA ASP A 87 -20.86 -4.55 0.58
C ASP A 87 -19.61 -3.70 0.93
N ARG A 88 -18.92 -4.05 2.03
CA ARG A 88 -17.82 -3.29 2.62
C ARG A 88 -16.68 -3.12 1.62
N LYS A 89 -16.20 -1.89 1.48
CA LYS A 89 -15.04 -1.58 0.65
C LYS A 89 -13.82 -1.49 1.56
N VAL A 90 -12.93 -2.48 1.47
CA VAL A 90 -11.72 -2.57 2.31
C VAL A 90 -10.47 -2.59 1.43
N ILE A 91 -9.56 -1.65 1.67
CA ILE A 91 -8.22 -1.65 1.08
C ILE A 91 -7.33 -2.54 1.93
N LYS A 92 -6.67 -3.52 1.32
CA LYS A 92 -5.72 -4.42 1.98
C LYS A 92 -4.31 -4.08 1.54
N THR A 93 -3.43 -3.85 2.50
CA THR A 93 -2.02 -3.54 2.27
C THR A 93 -1.16 -4.58 2.97
N ALA A 94 -0.12 -5.08 2.31
CA ALA A 94 0.87 -5.96 2.92
C ALA A 94 2.27 -5.38 2.71
N TYR A 95 3.10 -5.49 3.74
CA TYR A 95 4.53 -5.25 3.68
C TYR A 95 5.23 -6.58 3.91
N ILE A 96 6.10 -6.96 2.99
CA ILE A 96 6.85 -8.21 3.05
C ILE A 96 8.30 -7.87 2.77
N GLU A 97 9.17 -8.28 3.69
CA GLU A 97 10.61 -8.28 3.49
C GLU A 97 11.03 -9.72 3.18
N LEU A 98 11.62 -9.89 2.00
CA LEU A 98 11.98 -11.20 1.46
C LEU A 98 13.49 -11.23 1.20
N GLU A 99 14.16 -12.21 1.78
CA GLU A 99 15.54 -12.54 1.44
C GLU A 99 15.55 -13.58 0.32
N VAL A 100 16.25 -13.25 -0.76
CA VAL A 100 16.36 -14.06 -1.98
C VAL A 100 17.76 -14.67 -2.03
N GLU A 101 17.88 -15.86 -2.62
CA GLU A 101 19.17 -16.50 -2.84
C GLU A 101 20.10 -15.62 -3.70
N VAL A 102 21.41 -15.71 -3.40
CA VAL A 102 22.43 -14.94 -4.11
C VAL A 102 22.39 -15.23 -5.62
N GLY A 103 22.34 -14.17 -6.42
CA GLY A 103 22.29 -14.25 -7.88
C GLY A 103 20.90 -14.49 -8.48
N LYS A 104 19.85 -14.70 -7.67
CA LYS A 104 18.46 -14.90 -8.14
C LYS A 104 17.57 -13.67 -8.02
N PHE A 105 18.14 -12.52 -7.65
CA PHE A 105 17.36 -11.29 -7.44
C PHE A 105 16.62 -10.86 -8.71
N GLU A 106 17.29 -10.85 -9.86
CA GLU A 106 16.67 -10.48 -11.14
C GLU A 106 15.57 -11.45 -11.54
N ASP A 107 15.82 -12.76 -11.46
CA ASP A 107 14.84 -13.80 -11.74
C ASP A 107 13.59 -13.65 -10.87
N THR A 108 13.79 -13.40 -9.57
CA THR A 108 12.70 -13.19 -8.61
C THR A 108 11.92 -11.92 -8.92
N LEU A 109 12.61 -10.85 -9.32
CA LEU A 109 11.96 -9.60 -9.74
C LEU A 109 11.09 -9.82 -10.99
N PHE A 110 11.59 -10.55 -11.99
CA PHE A 110 10.82 -10.93 -13.17
C PHE A 110 9.62 -11.82 -12.82
N GLU A 111 9.80 -12.77 -11.91
CA GLU A 111 8.70 -13.61 -11.43
C GLU A 111 7.63 -12.79 -10.72
N LEU A 112 8.02 -11.79 -9.92
CA LEU A 112 7.12 -10.86 -9.24
C LEU A 112 6.31 -10.02 -10.23
N ILE A 113 6.96 -9.52 -11.29
CA ILE A 113 6.32 -8.78 -12.39
C ILE A 113 5.28 -9.66 -13.08
N ASN A 114 5.68 -10.87 -13.48
CA ASN A 114 4.80 -11.82 -14.16
C ASN A 114 3.62 -12.23 -13.26
N LEU A 115 3.85 -12.44 -11.97
CA LEU A 115 2.81 -12.77 -11.01
C LEU A 115 1.77 -11.66 -10.91
N ALA A 116 2.19 -10.39 -10.91
CA ALA A 116 1.29 -9.25 -10.90
C ALA A 116 0.44 -9.21 -12.18
N GLU A 117 1.06 -9.28 -13.35
CA GLU A 117 0.38 -9.19 -14.65
C GLU A 117 -0.61 -10.34 -14.88
N GLN A 118 -0.23 -11.57 -14.53
CA GLN A 118 -1.09 -12.75 -14.66
C GLN A 118 -2.35 -12.69 -13.77
N ASN A 119 -2.35 -11.87 -12.73
CA ASN A 119 -3.48 -11.72 -11.81
C ASN A 119 -4.19 -10.37 -11.97
N GLU A 120 -4.13 -9.77 -13.17
CA GLU A 120 -4.78 -8.49 -13.50
C GLU A 120 -4.32 -7.34 -12.59
N GLY A 121 -3.10 -7.46 -12.05
CA GLY A 121 -2.43 -6.44 -11.28
C GLY A 121 -1.40 -5.67 -12.11
N PHE A 122 -0.78 -4.68 -11.48
CA PHE A 122 0.30 -3.90 -12.08
C PHE A 122 1.27 -3.40 -11.02
N ILE A 123 2.47 -3.04 -11.45
CA ILE A 123 3.50 -2.45 -10.60
C ILE A 123 3.31 -0.94 -10.56
N SER A 124 3.08 -0.39 -9.38
CA SER A 124 2.95 1.06 -9.20
C SER A 124 4.29 1.75 -8.95
N ASN A 125 5.25 1.03 -8.38
CA ASN A 125 6.59 1.55 -8.11
C ASN A 125 7.59 0.41 -8.06
N SER A 126 8.80 0.62 -8.57
CA SER A 126 9.90 -0.32 -8.50
C SER A 126 11.22 0.44 -8.36
N ARG A 127 12.06 0.02 -7.43
CA ARG A 127 13.42 0.52 -7.25
C ARG A 127 14.33 -0.67 -7.03
N SER A 128 15.46 -0.69 -7.75
CA SER A 128 16.47 -1.72 -7.60
C SER A 128 17.84 -1.07 -7.41
N TYR A 129 18.72 -1.75 -6.69
CA TYR A 129 20.05 -1.28 -6.34
C TYR A 129 21.08 -2.32 -6.75
N SER A 130 22.18 -1.85 -7.32
CA SER A 130 23.31 -2.68 -7.73
C SER A 130 24.41 -2.72 -6.67
N ASP A 131 25.17 -3.80 -6.64
CA ASP A 131 26.46 -3.89 -5.94
C ASP A 131 27.57 -3.12 -6.68
N ALA A 132 28.81 -3.20 -6.15
CA ALA A 132 29.97 -2.54 -6.73
C ALA A 132 30.35 -3.11 -8.11
N GLU A 133 29.97 -4.36 -8.36
CA GLU A 133 30.19 -5.10 -9.61
C GLU A 133 29.09 -4.81 -10.66
N GLY A 134 28.02 -4.09 -10.27
CA GLY A 134 26.92 -3.69 -11.14
C GLY A 134 25.72 -4.64 -11.14
N ASN A 135 25.76 -5.74 -10.39
CA ASN A 135 24.67 -6.72 -10.33
C ASN A 135 23.54 -6.22 -9.43
N LEU A 136 22.29 -6.40 -9.83
CA LEU A 136 21.15 -6.07 -8.98
C LEU A 136 21.07 -7.03 -7.79
N THR A 137 21.16 -6.49 -6.57
CA THR A 137 21.22 -7.29 -5.34
C THR A 137 20.06 -7.03 -4.39
N SER A 138 19.41 -5.86 -4.48
CA SER A 138 18.32 -5.48 -3.59
C SER A 138 17.36 -4.51 -4.26
N GLY A 139 16.17 -4.35 -3.68
CA GLY A 139 15.17 -3.45 -4.22
C GLY A 139 13.88 -3.39 -3.41
N SER A 140 12.96 -2.55 -3.87
CA SER A 140 11.60 -2.43 -3.34
C SER A 140 10.62 -2.36 -4.51
N VAL A 141 9.55 -3.12 -4.42
CA VAL A 141 8.49 -3.16 -5.44
C VAL A 141 7.15 -2.96 -4.76
N THR A 142 6.31 -2.12 -5.35
CA THR A 142 4.92 -1.92 -4.93
C THR A 142 4.00 -2.42 -6.03
N ILE A 143 3.19 -3.42 -5.69
CA ILE A 143 2.27 -4.08 -6.60
C ILE A 143 0.84 -3.75 -6.18
N ARG A 144 0.01 -3.38 -7.16
CA ARG A 144 -1.45 -3.23 -6.99
C ARG A 144 -2.16 -4.38 -7.68
N ILE A 145 -3.04 -5.04 -6.95
CA ILE A 145 -3.74 -6.25 -7.38
C ILE A 145 -5.23 -6.16 -7.02
N PRO A 146 -6.10 -6.87 -7.76
CA PRO A 146 -7.50 -7.04 -7.37
C PRO A 146 -7.65 -7.64 -5.95
N SER A 147 -8.61 -7.14 -5.19
CA SER A 147 -8.78 -7.50 -3.77
C SER A 147 -9.11 -8.97 -3.54
N ASN A 148 -9.79 -9.61 -4.50
CA ASN A 148 -10.11 -11.04 -4.50
C ASN A 148 -8.88 -11.94 -4.69
N LYS A 149 -7.76 -11.41 -5.21
CA LYS A 149 -6.51 -12.17 -5.42
C LYS A 149 -5.47 -11.96 -4.31
N TYR A 150 -5.73 -11.05 -3.37
CA TYR A 150 -4.81 -10.66 -2.29
C TYR A 150 -4.15 -11.85 -1.60
N SER A 151 -4.94 -12.74 -1.01
CA SER A 151 -4.40 -13.85 -0.21
C SER A 151 -3.58 -14.83 -1.06
N SER A 152 -4.01 -15.12 -2.29
CA SER A 152 -3.29 -16.04 -3.18
C SER A 152 -1.93 -15.48 -3.60
N ILE A 153 -1.85 -14.18 -3.86
CA ILE A 153 -0.61 -13.54 -4.34
C ILE A 153 0.39 -13.40 -3.19
N ILE A 154 -0.07 -13.01 -2.01
CA ILE A 154 0.78 -12.92 -0.82
C ILE A 154 1.43 -14.26 -0.49
N ASN A 155 0.68 -15.37 -0.59
CA ASN A 155 1.24 -16.70 -0.34
C ASN A 155 2.30 -17.07 -1.37
N LYS A 156 2.04 -16.82 -2.66
CA LYS A 156 3.03 -17.06 -3.73
C LYS A 156 4.30 -16.23 -3.56
N ILE A 157 4.18 -14.96 -3.16
CA ILE A 157 5.34 -14.10 -2.90
C ILE A 157 6.20 -14.66 -1.75
N LYS A 158 5.57 -15.21 -0.71
CA LYS A 158 6.28 -15.83 0.42
C LYS A 158 7.02 -17.11 0.03
N GLU A 159 6.63 -17.78 -1.05
CA GLU A 159 7.28 -19.00 -1.55
C GLU A 159 8.53 -18.70 -2.39
N MET A 160 8.69 -17.46 -2.89
CA MET A 160 9.82 -17.06 -3.75
C MET A 160 11.13 -16.84 -2.99
N GLY A 161 11.11 -16.84 -1.66
CA GLY A 161 12.30 -16.59 -0.84
C GLY A 161 12.05 -16.81 0.65
N THR A 162 13.00 -16.39 1.48
CA THR A 162 12.89 -16.49 2.93
C THR A 162 12.29 -15.21 3.50
N VAL A 163 11.10 -15.31 4.08
CA VAL A 163 10.41 -14.16 4.70
C VAL A 163 11.15 -13.73 5.97
N LYS A 164 11.65 -12.49 6.00
CA LYS A 164 12.28 -11.90 7.19
C LYS A 164 11.27 -11.20 8.07
N SER A 165 10.38 -10.43 7.47
CA SER A 165 9.32 -9.74 8.17
C SER A 165 8.06 -9.65 7.30
N THR A 166 6.89 -9.68 7.93
CA THR A 166 5.62 -9.49 7.25
C THR A 166 4.65 -8.74 8.14
N SER A 167 3.96 -7.77 7.54
CA SER A 167 2.90 -7.00 8.19
C SER A 167 1.75 -6.80 7.21
N SER A 168 0.53 -6.77 7.72
CA SER A 168 -0.68 -6.58 6.92
C SER A 168 -1.61 -5.58 7.61
N ALA A 169 -2.17 -4.66 6.84
CA ALA A 169 -3.14 -3.68 7.30
C ALA A 169 -4.38 -3.70 6.40
N GLY A 170 -5.53 -3.45 7.00
CA GLY A 170 -6.80 -3.28 6.31
C GLY A 170 -7.43 -1.95 6.68
N GLN A 171 -7.85 -1.18 5.67
CA GLN A 171 -8.55 0.09 5.86
C GLN A 171 -9.96 -0.04 5.26
N ASP A 172 -10.99 0.14 6.09
CA ASP A 172 -12.36 0.26 5.62
C ASP A 172 -12.56 1.66 5.02
N VAL A 173 -12.98 1.71 3.76
CA VAL A 173 -13.23 2.93 2.98
C VAL A 173 -14.67 2.97 2.45
N THR A 174 -15.58 2.24 3.11
CA THR A 174 -16.97 2.12 2.67
C THR A 174 -17.66 3.48 2.67
N GLN A 175 -17.43 4.32 3.68
CA GLN A 175 -18.07 5.63 3.78
C GLN A 175 -17.60 6.58 2.67
N GLU A 176 -16.29 6.63 2.43
CA GLU A 176 -15.66 7.44 1.39
C GLU A 176 -16.12 7.00 0.00
N TYR A 177 -16.23 5.68 -0.21
CA TYR A 177 -16.74 5.13 -1.46
C TYR A 177 -18.20 5.55 -1.71
N THR A 178 -19.09 5.37 -0.73
CA THR A 178 -20.51 5.74 -0.87
C THR A 178 -20.72 7.25 -1.01
N ASP A 179 -19.91 8.08 -0.35
CA ASP A 179 -19.91 9.54 -0.55
C ASP A 179 -19.51 9.90 -1.98
N LEU A 180 -18.43 9.33 -2.50
CA LEU A 180 -17.98 9.55 -3.89
C LEU A 180 -19.03 9.12 -4.91
N GLU A 181 -19.67 7.96 -4.72
CA GLU A 181 -20.77 7.51 -5.59
C GLU A 181 -21.95 8.48 -5.56
N SER A 182 -22.30 9.01 -4.39
CA SER A 182 -23.42 9.94 -4.24
C SER A 182 -23.14 11.26 -4.96
N ARG A 183 -21.90 11.76 -4.87
CA ARG A 183 -21.46 12.94 -5.64
C ARG A 183 -21.51 12.67 -7.14
N LEU A 184 -21.04 11.51 -7.60
CA LEU A 184 -21.06 11.15 -9.01
C LEU A 184 -22.49 11.12 -9.57
N ARG A 185 -23.44 10.52 -8.83
CA ARG A 185 -24.87 10.52 -9.22
C ARG A 185 -25.45 11.92 -9.31
N ASN A 186 -25.11 12.80 -8.35
CA ASN A 186 -25.58 14.19 -8.35
C ASN A 186 -25.03 14.99 -9.53
N TYR A 187 -23.80 14.70 -9.98
CA TYR A 187 -23.23 15.32 -11.18
C TYR A 187 -23.84 14.79 -12.48
N GLN A 188 -24.20 13.51 -12.54
CA GLN A 188 -24.81 12.90 -13.73
C GLN A 188 -26.29 13.28 -13.93
N ALA A 189 -26.97 13.76 -12.88
CA ALA A 189 -28.37 14.16 -12.92
C ALA A 189 -28.59 15.64 -13.33
N GLN A 190 -27.52 16.40 -13.53
CA GLN A 190 -27.52 17.79 -14.03
C GLN A 190 -27.32 17.82 -15.54
#